data_AF-A0A6I5C6T5-F1
#
_entry.id   AF-A0A6I5C6T5-F1
#
_cell.length_a   1.000
_cell.length_b   1.000
_cell.length_c   1.000
_cell.angle_alpha   90.00
_cell.angle_beta   90.00
_cell.angle_gamma   90.00
#
_symmetry.space_group_name_H-M   'P 1'
#
loop_
_entity.id
_entity.type
_entity.pdbx_description
1 polymer ?
#
loop_
_entity_poly.entity_id
_entity_poly.type
_entity_poly.pdbx_seq_one_letter_code
_entity_poly.pdbx_strand_id
1 'polypeptide(L)'
;MPGHFEPLPGGGAAVALDDVEISIIRSLAIQLLELIGPGPAEDEGGDPLAELFAEGPSEPPADPVLRRLFPDAYGDPGQPPASAEEAAEQRAHAAEFRRFT
;
A
#
# COMPACT_ATOMS: atom_id res chain seq x y z
N MET A 1 32.76 -7.76 -16.09
CA MET A 1 32.05 -6.52 -16.50
C MET A 1 30.59 -6.90 -16.60
N PRO A 2 29.65 -6.10 -16.07
CA PRO A 2 28.23 -6.43 -16.20
C PRO A 2 27.89 -6.60 -17.68
N GLY A 3 27.29 -7.74 -18.02
CA GLY A 3 26.88 -8.05 -19.38
C GLY A 3 25.91 -6.99 -19.91
N HIS A 4 26.09 -6.57 -21.16
CA HIS A 4 25.15 -5.69 -21.83
C HIS A 4 23.92 -6.49 -22.25
N PHE A 5 22.75 -5.85 -22.22
CA PHE A 5 21.55 -6.46 -22.77
C PHE A 5 21.61 -6.45 -24.30
N GLU A 6 21.36 -7.60 -24.92
CA GLU A 6 21.25 -7.78 -26.36
C GLU A 6 19.79 -8.07 -26.76
N PRO A 7 19.30 -7.49 -27.87
CA PRO A 7 17.92 -7.73 -28.31
C PRO A 7 17.75 -9.15 -28.86
N LEU A 8 16.61 -9.77 -28.58
CA LEU A 8 16.25 -11.09 -29.10
C LEU A 8 15.36 -11.01 -30.36
N PRO A 9 15.51 -11.94 -31.32
CA PRO A 9 14.56 -12.07 -32.42
C PRO A 9 13.15 -12.36 -31.88
N GLY A 10 12.16 -11.54 -32.23
CA GLY A 10 10.79 -11.65 -31.71
C GLY A 10 10.49 -10.73 -30.51
N GLY A 11 11.45 -9.93 -30.06
CA GLY A 11 11.29 -8.97 -28.97
C GLY A 11 11.91 -9.44 -27.66
N GLY A 12 12.14 -8.50 -26.75
CA GLY A 12 12.81 -8.74 -25.47
C GLY A 12 14.33 -8.56 -25.54
N ALA A 13 14.99 -8.87 -24.41
CA ALA A 13 16.43 -8.70 -24.24
C ALA A 13 17.03 -9.88 -23.46
N ALA A 14 18.27 -10.21 -23.76
CA ALA A 14 19.07 -11.23 -23.07
C ALA A 14 20.36 -10.63 -22.54
N VAL A 15 20.91 -11.21 -21.47
CA VAL A 15 22.22 -10.85 -20.92
C VAL A 15 22.92 -12.11 -20.45
N ALA A 16 24.23 -12.21 -20.71
CA ALA A 16 25.06 -13.29 -20.18
C ALA A 16 25.51 -12.92 -18.76
N LEU A 17 25.37 -13.87 -17.83
CA LEU A 17 25.73 -13.73 -16.43
C LEU A 17 26.67 -14.87 -16.03
N ASP A 18 27.65 -14.57 -15.16
CA ASP A 18 28.49 -15.59 -14.55
C ASP A 18 27.83 -16.25 -13.33
N ASP A 19 28.46 -17.31 -12.79
CA ASP A 19 27.91 -18.08 -11.66
C ASP A 19 27.71 -17.22 -10.40
N VAL A 20 28.56 -16.23 -10.17
CA VAL A 20 28.46 -15.33 -9.02
C VAL A 20 27.28 -14.40 -9.20
N GLU A 21 27.14 -13.78 -10.37
CA GLU A 21 26.02 -12.91 -10.71
C GLU A 21 24.68 -13.65 -10.64
N ILE A 22 24.61 -14.89 -11.16
CA ILE A 22 23.44 -15.76 -11.05
C ILE A 22 23.10 -16.01 -9.58
N SER A 23 24.09 -16.29 -8.74
CA SER A 23 23.87 -16.53 -7.31
C SER A 23 23.31 -15.29 -6.59
N ILE A 24 23.80 -14.10 -6.95
CA ILE A 24 23.34 -12.82 -6.39
C ILE A 24 21.88 -12.58 -6.76
N ILE A 25 21.53 -12.66 -8.05
CA ILE A 25 20.15 -12.43 -8.52
C ILE A 25 19.20 -13.44 -7.89
N ARG A 26 19.59 -14.72 -7.82
CA ARG A 26 18.78 -15.75 -7.17
C ARG A 26 18.52 -15.43 -5.70
N SER A 27 19.56 -15.03 -4.96
CA SER A 27 19.44 -14.67 -3.55
C SER A 27 18.52 -13.46 -3.35
N LEU A 28 18.68 -12.41 -4.16
CA LEU A 28 17.84 -11.22 -4.10
C LEU A 28 16.37 -11.53 -4.46
N ALA A 29 16.14 -12.38 -5.46
CA ALA A 29 14.79 -12.80 -5.82
C ALA A 29 14.11 -13.58 -4.68
N ILE A 30 14.84 -14.47 -4.00
CA ILE A 30 14.33 -15.19 -2.83
C ILE A 30 14.00 -14.19 -1.71
N GLN A 31 14.91 -13.27 -1.38
CA GLN A 31 14.67 -12.25 -0.36
C GLN A 31 13.44 -11.39 -0.68
N LEU A 32 13.23 -11.04 -1.95
CA LEU A 32 12.06 -10.29 -2.38
C LEU A 32 10.77 -11.11 -2.24
N LEU A 33 10.80 -12.40 -2.60
CA LEU A 33 9.65 -13.30 -2.44
C LEU A 33 9.32 -13.52 -0.96
N GLU A 34 10.32 -13.67 -0.09
CA GLU A 34 10.14 -13.77 1.35
C GLU A 34 9.56 -12.48 1.94
N LEU A 35 9.98 -11.32 1.44
CA LEU A 35 9.47 -10.02 1.86
C LEU A 35 8.02 -9.80 1.45
N ILE A 36 7.65 -10.18 0.22
CA ILE A 36 6.27 -10.10 -0.27
C ILE A 36 5.39 -11.11 0.46
N GLY A 37 5.96 -12.26 0.83
CA GLY A 37 5.23 -13.36 1.47
C GLY A 37 4.45 -14.20 0.46
N PRO A 38 3.78 -15.27 0.92
CA PRO A 38 2.86 -16.02 0.07
C PRO A 38 1.76 -15.06 -0.42
N GLY A 39 1.48 -15.07 -1.72
CA GLY A 39 0.33 -14.35 -2.27
C GLY A 39 -0.98 -14.83 -1.63
N PRO A 40 -2.09 -14.07 -1.80
CA PRO A 40 -3.40 -14.48 -1.31
C PRO A 40 -3.72 -15.90 -1.80
N ALA A 41 -4.34 -16.70 -0.94
CA ALA A 41 -4.70 -18.07 -1.28
C ALA A 41 -5.65 -18.05 -2.49
N GLU A 42 -5.45 -18.95 -3.45
CA GLU A 42 -6.24 -19.04 -4.70
C GLU A 42 -7.76 -19.22 -4.47
N ASP A 43 -8.19 -19.45 -3.22
CA ASP A 43 -9.58 -19.63 -2.79
C ASP A 43 -10.33 -18.33 -2.46
N GLU A 44 -9.67 -17.17 -2.46
CA GLU A 44 -10.36 -15.88 -2.40
C GLU A 44 -10.90 -15.57 -3.81
N GLY A 45 -12.09 -16.10 -4.12
CA GLY A 45 -12.76 -15.98 -5.43
C GLY A 45 -13.17 -14.56 -5.85
N GLY A 46 -12.56 -13.52 -5.26
CA GLY A 46 -12.71 -12.12 -5.62
C GLY A 46 -11.64 -11.66 -6.62
N ASP A 47 -11.85 -10.50 -7.24
CA ASP A 47 -10.81 -9.85 -8.04
C ASP A 47 -9.75 -9.27 -7.07
N PRO A 48 -8.48 -9.74 -7.11
CA PRO A 48 -7.43 -9.26 -6.21
C PRO A 48 -7.14 -7.77 -6.39
N LEU A 49 -7.43 -7.20 -7.56
CA LEU A 49 -7.33 -5.76 -7.78
C LEU A 49 -8.47 -5.00 -7.10
N ALA A 50 -9.68 -5.57 -7.05
CA ALA A 50 -10.82 -4.95 -6.39
C ALA A 50 -10.64 -4.83 -4.88
N GLU A 51 -9.90 -5.74 -4.25
CA GLU A 51 -9.54 -5.66 -2.83
C GLU A 51 -8.72 -4.40 -2.50
N LEU A 52 -7.86 -3.97 -3.43
CA LEU A 52 -7.09 -2.73 -3.28
C LEU A 52 -7.97 -1.47 -3.35
N PHE A 53 -9.18 -1.58 -3.89
CA PHE A 53 -10.17 -0.50 -3.95
C PHE A 53 -11.24 -0.62 -2.86
N ALA A 54 -11.05 -1.49 -1.86
CA ALA A 54 -11.91 -1.53 -0.69
C ALA A 54 -11.91 -0.16 0.01
N GLU A 55 -13.09 0.40 0.20
CA GLU A 55 -13.25 1.69 0.84
C GLU A 55 -12.78 1.63 2.30
N GLY A 56 -11.94 2.59 2.70
CA GLY A 56 -11.44 2.69 4.06
C GLY A 56 -12.54 2.98 5.09
N PRO A 57 -12.30 2.71 6.39
CA PRO A 57 -13.29 2.90 7.44
C PRO A 57 -13.65 4.38 7.62
N SER A 58 -14.93 4.73 7.44
CA SER A 58 -15.42 6.11 7.56
C SER A 58 -15.48 6.61 9.02
N GLU A 59 -15.67 5.69 9.97
CA GLU A 59 -15.75 5.99 11.40
C GLU A 59 -14.36 6.10 12.05
N PRO A 60 -14.19 6.97 13.07
CA PRO A 60 -12.94 7.06 13.79
C PRO A 60 -12.63 5.78 14.57
N PRO A 61 -11.34 5.45 14.80
CA PRO A 61 -10.96 4.29 15.62
C PRO A 61 -11.61 4.34 17.01
N ALA A 62 -12.18 3.22 17.44
CA ALA A 62 -12.73 3.07 18.78
C ALA A 62 -11.64 3.07 19.87
N ASP A 63 -10.41 2.67 19.49
CA ASP A 63 -9.26 2.67 20.38
C ASP A 63 -8.77 4.10 20.67
N PRO A 64 -8.64 4.50 21.95
CA PRO A 64 -8.27 5.87 22.33
C PRO A 64 -6.81 6.23 22.00
N VAL A 65 -5.91 5.25 21.90
CA VAL A 65 -4.52 5.46 21.48
C VAL A 65 -4.46 5.71 19.99
N LEU A 66 -5.14 4.87 19.19
CA LEU A 66 -5.21 5.07 17.73
C LEU A 66 -5.85 6.41 17.38
N ARG A 67 -6.89 6.83 18.10
CA ARG A 67 -7.52 8.13 17.90
C ARG A 67 -6.61 9.32 18.20
N ARG A 68 -5.61 9.15 19.07
CA ARG A 68 -4.59 10.17 19.35
C ARG A 68 -3.47 10.18 18.30
N LEU A 69 -3.10 9.00 17.78
CA LEU A 69 -2.08 8.86 16.74
C LEU A 69 -2.59 9.30 15.36
N PHE A 70 -3.88 9.11 15.09
CA PHE A 70 -4.56 9.45 13.85
C PHE A 70 -5.74 10.40 14.12
N PRO A 71 -5.47 11.67 14.45
CA PRO A 71 -6.52 12.67 14.65
C PRO A 71 -7.28 12.98 13.35
N ASP A 72 -8.50 13.52 13.49
CA ASP A 72 -9.31 13.95 12.35
C ASP A 72 -8.57 15.02 11.52
N ALA A 73 -8.52 14.85 10.20
CA ALA A 73 -7.70 15.68 9.30
C ALA A 73 -8.15 17.16 9.19
N TYR A 74 -9.39 17.47 9.59
CA TYR A 74 -10.02 18.79 9.41
C TYR A 74 -10.32 19.51 10.73
N GLY A 75 -9.97 18.92 11.87
CA GLY A 75 -10.11 19.54 13.18
C GLY A 75 -8.78 20.12 13.66
N ASP A 76 -8.79 21.36 14.15
CA ASP A 76 -7.59 21.97 14.72
C ASP A 76 -7.19 21.27 16.04
N PRO A 77 -5.90 20.90 16.21
CA PRO A 77 -5.44 20.24 17.43
C PRO A 77 -5.69 21.08 18.68
N GLY A 78 -6.55 20.59 19.58
CA GLY A 78 -6.86 21.24 20.85
C GLY A 78 -7.88 22.37 20.77
N GLN A 79 -8.46 22.63 19.59
CA GLN A 79 -9.51 23.61 19.42
C GLN A 79 -10.84 22.91 19.13
N PRO A 80 -11.85 23.03 20.02
CA PRO A 80 -13.16 22.48 19.73
C PRO A 80 -13.85 23.29 18.61
N PRO A 81 -14.73 22.66 17.81
CA PRO A 81 -15.50 23.35 16.78
C PRO A 81 -16.38 24.45 17.40
N ALA A 82 -16.57 25.56 16.67
CA ALA A 82 -17.30 26.72 17.18
C ALA A 82 -18.83 26.50 17.17
N SER A 83 -19.31 25.53 16.40
CA SER A 83 -20.73 25.17 16.34
C SER A 83 -20.95 23.67 16.10
N ALA A 84 -22.18 23.20 16.36
CA ALA A 84 -22.57 21.83 16.07
C ALA A 84 -22.58 21.51 14.57
N GLU A 85 -22.86 22.51 13.73
CA GLU A 85 -22.86 22.40 12.27
C GLU A 85 -21.43 22.19 11.76
N GLU A 86 -20.50 23.03 12.21
CA GLU A 86 -19.07 22.90 11.91
C GLU A 86 -18.50 21.54 12.40
N ALA A 87 -18.92 21.08 13.58
CA ALA A 87 -18.55 19.76 14.09
C ALA A 87 -19.08 18.59 13.24
N ALA A 88 -20.22 18.78 12.55
CA ALA A 88 -20.77 17.77 11.64
C ALA A 88 -20.04 17.80 10.30
N GLU A 89 -19.73 18.98 9.79
CA GLU A 89 -18.98 19.19 8.55
C GLU A 89 -17.56 18.61 8.65
N GLN A 90 -16.81 18.95 9.71
CA GLN A 90 -15.48 18.40 9.95
C GLN A 90 -15.47 16.86 10.03
N ARG A 91 -16.49 16.26 10.66
CA ARG A 91 -16.65 14.79 10.71
C ARG A 91 -16.92 14.19 9.34
N ALA A 92 -17.75 14.82 8.53
CA ALA A 92 -18.03 14.37 7.16
C ALA A 92 -16.76 14.39 6.31
N HIS A 93 -16.00 15.49 6.34
CA HIS A 93 -14.74 15.59 5.61
C HIS A 93 -13.69 14.60 6.11
N ALA A 94 -13.57 14.40 7.43
CA ALA A 94 -12.66 13.41 7.99
C ALA A 94 -13.06 11.97 7.59
N ALA A 95 -14.35 11.68 7.48
CA ALA A 95 -14.84 10.39 6.99
C ALA A 95 -14.51 10.17 5.51
N GLU A 96 -14.63 11.20 4.66
CA GLU A 96 -14.22 11.13 3.25
C GLU A 96 -12.72 10.91 3.12
N PHE A 97 -11.90 11.64 3.88
CA PHE A 97 -10.45 11.45 3.88
C PHE A 97 -10.07 10.01 4.23
N ARG A 98 -10.61 9.47 5.33
CA ARG A 98 -10.36 8.07 5.74
C ARG A 98 -10.83 7.03 4.72
N ARG A 99 -11.83 7.34 3.90
CA ARG A 99 -12.33 6.42 2.86
C ARG A 99 -11.30 6.20 1.76
N PHE A 100 -10.43 7.20 1.50
CA PHE A 100 -9.51 7.22 0.37
C PHE A 100 -8.02 7.19 0.76
N THR A 101 -7.71 7.02 2.06
CA THR A 101 -6.34 6.93 2.59
C THR A 101 -6.19 5.71 3.48
#